data_AF-A8CYM2-F1
#
_entry.id   AF-A8CYM2-F1
#
_cell.length_a   1.000
_cell.length_b   1.000
_cell.length_c   1.000
_cell.angle_alpha   90.00
_cell.angle_beta   90.00
_cell.angle_gamma   90.00
#
_symmetry.space_group_name_H-M   'P 1'
#
loop_
_entity.id
_entity.type
_entity.pdbx_description
1 polymer ?
#
loop_
_entity_poly.entity_id
_entity_poly.type
_entity_poly.pdbx_seq_one_letter_code
_entity_poly.pdbx_strand_id
1 'polypeptide(L)'
;KSDKEWNEYKFNEYLDKVVWKDKKDAKEVDASKFSDTALFTSETFGSGRVHKFKGDHKVSKVMWDKKAVGDPSKAKYTDVVVYEGPDDKRLVRLDYFYVGDGRFKETYFKLVDDKWKKLEQSEANKDLHALNPEWSL
;
A
#
# COMPACT_ATOMS: atom_id res chain seq x y z
N LYS A 1 37.00 -22.02 8.54
CA LYS A 1 35.87 -21.49 7.74
C LYS A 1 34.65 -21.59 8.64
N SER A 2 34.16 -20.48 9.19
CA SER A 2 32.93 -20.52 10.00
C SER A 2 31.75 -20.65 9.05
N ASP A 3 30.98 -21.72 9.18
CA ASP A 3 29.65 -21.77 8.58
C ASP A 3 28.88 -20.57 9.12
N LYS A 4 28.50 -19.66 8.22
CA LYS A 4 27.63 -18.55 8.59
C LYS A 4 26.30 -19.18 8.99
N GLU A 5 25.94 -19.08 10.27
CA GLU A 5 24.64 -19.48 10.77
C GLU A 5 23.55 -18.82 9.92
N TRP A 6 22.73 -19.65 9.27
CA TRP A 6 21.55 -19.19 8.55
C TRP A 6 20.49 -18.83 9.57
N ASN A 7 20.08 -17.56 9.60
CA ASN A 7 19.01 -17.09 10.46
C ASN A 7 17.68 -17.17 9.70
N GLU A 8 16.75 -17.97 10.20
CA GLU A 8 15.37 -18.01 9.70
C GLU A 8 14.53 -16.94 10.41
N TYR A 9 13.75 -16.19 9.65
CA TYR A 9 12.82 -15.18 10.18
C TYR A 9 11.44 -15.38 9.58
N LYS A 10 10.41 -15.19 10.41
CA LYS A 10 9.07 -14.88 9.88
C LYS A 10 9.15 -13.61 9.06
N PHE A 11 8.41 -13.54 7.95
CA PHE A 11 8.55 -12.43 7.01
C PHE A 11 8.25 -11.06 7.64
N ASN A 12 7.29 -10.99 8.58
CA ASN A 12 7.02 -9.77 9.32
C ASN A 12 8.24 -9.32 10.17
N GLU A 13 8.96 -10.24 10.81
CA GLU A 13 10.18 -9.94 11.57
C GLU A 13 11.33 -9.56 10.65
N TYR A 14 11.44 -10.21 9.49
CA TYR A 14 12.44 -9.92 8.46
C TYR A 14 12.37 -8.45 8.00
N LEU A 15 11.17 -7.87 7.93
CA LEU A 15 11.01 -6.45 7.63
C LEU A 15 11.75 -5.56 8.63
N ASP A 16 11.62 -5.82 9.94
CA ASP A 16 12.30 -4.98 10.95
C ASP A 16 13.79 -5.27 11.03
N LYS A 17 14.16 -6.56 11.00
CA LYS A 17 15.52 -7.01 11.25
C LYS A 17 16.45 -6.80 10.04
N VAL A 18 15.89 -6.73 8.83
CA VAL A 18 16.68 -6.67 7.59
C VAL A 18 16.24 -5.51 6.69
N VAL A 19 15.00 -5.52 6.20
CA VAL A 19 14.56 -4.57 5.15
C VAL A 19 14.56 -3.14 5.66
N TRP A 20 14.21 -2.95 6.93
CA TRP A 20 14.03 -1.64 7.54
C TRP A 20 14.98 -1.40 8.71
N LYS A 21 16.05 -2.20 8.81
CA LYS A 21 17.04 -2.10 9.88
C LYS A 21 17.62 -0.68 10.02
N ASP A 22 17.83 -0.01 8.89
CA ASP A 22 18.40 1.34 8.81
C ASP A 22 17.31 2.43 8.73
N LYS A 23 16.04 2.04 8.57
CA LYS A 23 14.89 2.95 8.54
C LYS A 23 14.37 3.15 9.97
N LYS A 24 15.02 4.02 10.72
CA LYS A 24 14.75 4.21 12.15
C LYS A 24 13.40 4.84 12.43
N ASP A 25 12.93 5.73 11.56
CA ASP A 25 11.67 6.46 11.76
C ASP A 25 10.54 5.93 10.87
N ALA A 26 9.38 5.70 11.49
CA ALA A 26 8.13 5.49 10.78
C ALA A 26 7.40 6.82 10.61
N LYS A 27 7.02 7.15 9.38
CA LYS A 27 6.39 8.43 9.03
C LYS A 27 5.03 8.19 8.39
N GLU A 28 4.18 9.19 8.47
CA GLU A 28 2.91 9.20 7.76
C GLU A 28 3.15 9.41 6.26
N VAL A 29 2.41 8.67 5.44
CA VAL A 29 2.37 8.86 3.99
C VAL A 29 1.03 9.48 3.63
N ASP A 30 1.06 10.63 2.96
CA ASP A 30 -0.13 11.26 2.40
C ASP A 30 -0.30 10.82 0.94
N ALA A 31 -1.17 9.83 0.74
CA ALA A 31 -1.43 9.23 -0.56
C ALA A 31 -2.14 10.18 -1.53
N SER A 32 -2.74 11.29 -1.07
CA SER A 32 -3.28 12.31 -1.98
C SER A 32 -2.17 13.06 -2.74
N LYS A 33 -0.92 12.97 -2.28
CA LYS A 33 0.27 13.47 -2.98
C LYS A 33 0.86 12.46 -3.96
N PHE A 34 0.05 11.54 -4.49
CA PHE A 34 0.50 10.50 -5.43
C PHE A 34 1.20 11.07 -6.68
N SER A 35 0.92 12.31 -7.08
CA SER A 35 1.59 12.99 -8.20
C SER A 35 2.98 13.56 -7.83
N ASP A 36 3.36 13.57 -6.55
CA ASP A 36 4.69 13.99 -6.12
C ASP A 36 5.71 12.91 -6.46
N THR A 37 6.50 13.17 -7.51
CA THR A 37 7.51 12.24 -8.02
C THR A 37 8.69 12.07 -7.07
N ALA A 38 8.83 12.88 -6.01
CA ALA A 38 9.76 12.59 -4.94
C ALA A 38 9.29 11.39 -4.10
N LEU A 39 7.98 11.24 -3.91
CA LEU A 39 7.36 10.23 -3.03
C LEU A 39 6.89 8.97 -3.76
N PHE A 40 6.39 9.11 -4.99
CA PHE A 40 5.78 8.03 -5.75
C PHE A 40 6.49 7.81 -7.10
N THR A 41 6.53 6.56 -7.56
CA THR A 41 6.74 6.24 -8.97
C THR A 41 5.40 6.16 -9.67
N SER A 42 5.37 6.35 -10.99
CA SER A 42 4.13 6.35 -11.76
C SER A 42 4.30 5.57 -13.06
N GLU A 43 3.37 4.66 -13.33
CA GLU A 43 3.34 3.80 -14.51
C GLU A 43 1.96 3.86 -15.17
N THR A 44 1.88 3.63 -16.48
CA THR A 44 0.60 3.50 -17.18
C THR A 44 -0.12 2.24 -16.69
N PHE A 45 -1.43 2.34 -16.49
CA PHE A 45 -2.27 1.21 -16.09
C PHE A 45 -3.59 1.26 -16.87
N GLY A 46 -3.65 0.52 -17.98
CA GLY A 46 -4.77 0.56 -18.92
C GLY A 46 -5.04 1.99 -19.41
N SER A 47 -6.24 2.49 -19.14
CA SER A 47 -6.67 3.86 -19.47
C SER A 47 -6.29 4.92 -18.44
N GLY A 48 -5.66 4.54 -17.32
CA GLY A 48 -5.18 5.47 -16.29
C GLY A 48 -3.74 5.20 -15.85
N ARG A 49 -3.44 5.44 -14.58
CA ARG A 49 -2.10 5.34 -14.00
C ARG A 49 -2.11 4.61 -12.67
N VAL A 50 -1.01 3.94 -12.37
CA VAL A 50 -0.73 3.39 -11.04
C VAL A 50 0.47 4.13 -10.46
N HIS A 51 0.34 4.54 -9.20
CA HIS A 51 1.37 5.27 -8.47
C HIS A 51 1.78 4.45 -7.25
N LYS A 52 3.07 4.12 -7.13
CA LYS A 52 3.58 3.27 -6.03
C LYS A 52 4.51 4.09 -5.14
N PHE A 53 4.30 4.01 -3.83
CA PHE A 53 5.19 4.67 -2.88
C PHE A 53 6.59 4.08 -2.99
N LYS A 54 7.62 4.93 -3.06
CA LYS A 54 9.01 4.47 -3.25
C LYS A 54 9.57 3.67 -2.09
N GLY A 55 8.93 3.73 -0.92
CA GLY A 55 9.37 2.99 0.25
C GLY A 55 10.58 3.62 0.94
N ASP A 56 10.86 4.91 0.75
CA ASP A 56 12.04 5.58 1.32
C ASP A 56 12.07 5.59 2.86
N HIS A 57 10.93 5.33 3.51
CA HIS A 57 10.80 5.21 4.96
C HIS A 57 9.76 4.15 5.35
N LYS A 58 9.76 3.75 6.63
CA LYS A 58 8.68 2.92 7.20
C LYS A 58 7.40 3.75 7.25
N VAL A 59 6.26 3.14 6.92
CA VAL A 59 4.97 3.83 6.96
C VAL A 59 4.29 3.57 8.30
N SER A 60 4.03 4.60 9.09
CA SER A 60 3.26 4.50 10.35
C SER A 60 1.76 4.59 10.11
N LYS A 61 1.35 5.37 9.11
CA LYS A 61 -0.06 5.63 8.78
C LYS A 61 -0.17 6.07 7.33
N VAL A 62 -1.26 5.69 6.68
CA VAL A 62 -1.61 6.20 5.35
C VAL A 62 -2.79 7.15 5.48
N MET A 63 -2.60 8.34 4.92
CA MET A 63 -3.57 9.43 4.92
C MET A 63 -3.96 9.78 3.48
N TRP A 64 -5.10 10.41 3.34
CA TRP A 64 -5.54 11.08 2.11
C TRP A 64 -6.25 12.36 2.52
N ASP A 65 -5.65 13.51 2.24
CA ASP A 65 -6.24 14.82 2.58
C ASP A 65 -6.72 14.89 4.05
N LYS A 66 -5.83 14.52 4.98
CA LYS A 66 -6.08 14.47 6.44
C LYS A 66 -7.06 13.39 6.92
N LYS A 67 -7.55 12.51 6.05
CA LYS A 67 -8.37 11.35 6.42
C LYS A 67 -7.54 10.07 6.41
N ALA A 68 -7.72 9.20 7.39
CA ALA A 68 -7.01 7.93 7.41
C ALA A 68 -7.54 6.99 6.32
N VAL A 69 -6.63 6.28 5.65
CA VAL A 69 -6.97 5.17 4.76
C VAL A 69 -6.64 3.87 5.49
N GLY A 70 -7.68 3.10 5.83
CA GLY A 70 -7.55 1.90 6.66
C GLY A 70 -7.30 2.18 8.14
N ASP A 71 -6.85 1.16 8.87
CA ASP A 71 -6.62 1.19 10.31
C ASP A 71 -5.12 0.98 10.62
N PRO A 72 -4.37 2.06 10.96
CA PRO A 72 -2.94 1.96 11.20
C PRO A 72 -2.59 1.14 12.45
N SER A 73 -3.53 0.99 13.41
CA SER A 73 -3.30 0.18 14.61
C SER A 73 -3.22 -1.32 14.31
N LYS A 74 -3.71 -1.74 13.14
CA LYS A 74 -3.81 -3.12 12.71
C LYS A 74 -2.85 -3.50 11.59
N ALA A 75 -2.03 -2.56 11.13
CA ALA A 75 -1.26 -2.71 9.90
C ALA A 75 0.22 -2.38 10.09
N LYS A 76 1.06 -3.30 9.62
CA LYS A 76 2.48 -3.06 9.35
C LYS A 76 2.67 -2.96 7.83
N TYR A 77 2.58 -1.73 7.32
CA TYR A 77 2.53 -1.43 5.90
C TYR A 77 3.83 -1.76 5.17
N THR A 78 3.71 -2.43 4.02
CA THR A 78 4.80 -2.76 3.11
C THR A 78 4.72 -2.01 1.79
N ASP A 79 3.51 -1.67 1.34
CA ASP A 79 3.29 -0.90 0.11
C ASP A 79 2.06 0.01 0.22
N VAL A 80 2.11 1.12 -0.50
CA VAL A 80 1.01 2.08 -0.68
C VAL A 80 0.91 2.38 -2.16
N VAL A 81 -0.21 1.97 -2.75
CA VAL A 81 -0.44 2.10 -4.19
C VAL A 81 -1.72 2.90 -4.44
N VAL A 82 -1.65 3.85 -5.36
CA VAL A 82 -2.80 4.64 -5.80
C VAL A 82 -3.07 4.33 -7.27
N TYR A 83 -4.27 3.86 -7.56
CA TYR A 83 -4.78 3.73 -8.92
C TYR A 83 -5.58 4.99 -9.24
N GLU A 84 -5.19 5.67 -10.30
CA GLU A 84 -5.81 6.87 -10.81
C GLU A 84 -6.51 6.54 -12.14
N GLY A 85 -7.84 6.62 -12.14
CA GLY A 85 -8.67 6.53 -13.34
C GLY A 85 -9.22 7.89 -13.76
N PRO A 86 -9.99 7.92 -14.87
CA PRO A 86 -10.68 9.13 -15.31
C PRO A 86 -11.71 9.61 -14.28
N ASP A 87 -12.07 10.89 -14.36
CA ASP A 87 -13.10 11.54 -13.54
C ASP A 87 -12.89 11.39 -12.02
N ASP A 88 -11.63 11.51 -11.58
CA ASP A 88 -11.22 11.41 -10.16
C ASP A 88 -11.59 10.08 -9.49
N LYS A 89 -11.83 9.02 -10.27
CA LYS A 89 -12.00 7.66 -9.74
C LYS A 89 -10.66 7.16 -9.26
N ARG A 90 -10.50 7.05 -7.95
CA ARG A 90 -9.25 6.63 -7.31
C ARG A 90 -9.48 5.46 -6.37
N LEU A 91 -8.55 4.51 -6.42
CA LEU A 91 -8.47 3.42 -5.45
C LEU A 91 -7.12 3.49 -4.75
N VAL A 92 -7.12 3.24 -3.45
CA VAL A 92 -5.88 3.06 -2.69
C VAL A 92 -5.77 1.59 -2.32
N ARG A 93 -4.66 0.95 -2.69
CA ARG A 93 -4.31 -0.39 -2.24
C ARG A 93 -3.23 -0.29 -1.16
N LEU A 94 -3.49 -0.96 -0.04
CA LEU A 94 -2.58 -1.07 1.08
C LEU A 94 -2.17 -2.53 1.23
N ASP A 95 -0.87 -2.75 1.18
CA ASP A 95 -0.25 -4.05 1.40
C ASP A 95 0.39 -4.01 2.78
N TYR A 96 0.06 -4.96 3.65
CA TYR A 96 0.55 -4.95 5.02
C TYR A 96 0.50 -6.32 5.69
N PHE A 97 1.32 -6.49 6.73
CA PHE A 97 1.13 -7.56 7.70
C PHE A 97 0.12 -7.13 8.76
N TYR A 98 -0.92 -7.94 8.95
CA TYR A 98 -1.92 -7.69 9.99
C TYR A 98 -1.29 -7.93 11.37
N VAL A 99 -1.33 -6.94 12.25
CA VAL A 99 -0.64 -6.99 13.56
C VAL A 99 -1.19 -8.12 14.46
N GLY A 100 -2.46 -8.47 14.32
CA GLY A 100 -3.09 -9.48 15.19
C GLY A 100 -2.67 -10.92 14.94
N ASP A 101 -2.40 -11.31 13.69
CA ASP A 101 -2.08 -12.70 13.33
C ASP A 101 -0.89 -12.87 12.37
N GLY A 102 -0.27 -11.77 11.95
CA GLY A 102 0.91 -11.78 11.09
C GLY A 102 0.65 -12.24 9.66
N ARG A 103 -0.60 -12.34 9.20
CA ARG A 103 -0.90 -12.64 7.79
C ARG A 103 -0.71 -11.41 6.92
N PHE A 104 -0.16 -11.63 5.73
CA PHE A 104 -0.11 -10.61 4.70
C PHE A 104 -1.52 -10.33 4.15
N LYS A 105 -1.84 -9.06 3.95
CA LYS A 105 -3.10 -8.59 3.40
C LYS A 105 -2.80 -7.60 2.29
N GLU A 106 -3.39 -7.86 1.13
CA GLU A 106 -3.64 -6.87 0.10
C GLU A 106 -5.08 -6.38 0.30
N THR A 107 -5.27 -5.06 0.43
CA THR A 107 -6.62 -4.50 0.64
C THR A 107 -6.80 -3.22 -0.14
N TYR A 108 -8.01 -3.05 -0.67
CA TYR A 108 -8.37 -1.92 -1.51
C TYR A 108 -9.36 -1.03 -0.78
N PHE A 109 -9.26 0.27 -1.03
CA PHE A 109 -10.12 1.28 -0.45
C PHE A 109 -10.58 2.25 -1.54
N LYS A 110 -11.82 2.71 -1.43
CA LYS A 110 -12.36 3.81 -2.24
C LYS A 110 -13.04 4.84 -1.33
N LEU A 111 -13.05 6.09 -1.77
CA LEU A 111 -13.76 7.15 -1.07
C LEU A 111 -15.26 7.06 -1.39
N VAL A 112 -16.09 6.93 -0.35
CA VAL A 112 -17.56 6.91 -0.46
C VAL A 112 -18.13 7.75 0.67
N ASP A 113 -18.97 8.73 0.35
CA ASP A 113 -19.55 9.65 1.34
C ASP A 113 -18.49 10.30 2.24
N ASP A 114 -17.39 10.74 1.61
CA ASP A 114 -16.25 11.39 2.27
C ASP A 114 -15.47 10.50 3.26
N LYS A 115 -15.65 9.18 3.19
CA LYS A 115 -14.96 8.19 4.02
C LYS A 115 -14.31 7.11 3.16
N TRP A 116 -13.08 6.74 3.51
CA TRP A 116 -12.40 5.60 2.87
C TRP A 116 -13.02 4.30 3.36
N LYS A 117 -13.76 3.64 2.48
CA LYS A 117 -14.36 2.33 2.74
C LYS A 117 -13.46 1.25 2.16
N LYS A 118 -13.16 0.24 2.97
CA LYS A 118 -12.52 -0.99 2.50
C LYS A 118 -13.45 -1.67 1.51
N LEU A 119 -12.90 -2.15 0.40
CA LEU A 119 -13.59 -2.93 -0.61
C LEU A 119 -13.43 -4.42 -0.39
N GLU A 120 -14.43 -5.18 -0.83
CA GLU A 120 -14.23 -6.59 -1.14
C GLU A 120 -13.37 -6.74 -2.40
N GLN A 121 -12.62 -7.83 -2.48
CA GLN A 121 -11.69 -8.07 -3.61
C GLN A 121 -12.42 -8.01 -4.96
N SER A 122 -13.62 -8.59 -5.04
CA SER A 122 -14.42 -8.62 -6.26
C SER A 122 -14.93 -7.24 -6.68
N GLU A 123 -15.14 -6.32 -5.74
CA GLU A 123 -15.50 -4.93 -6.04
C GLU A 123 -14.29 -4.17 -6.58
N ALA A 124 -13.14 -4.32 -5.90
CA ALA A 124 -11.89 -3.71 -6.35
C ALA A 124 -11.48 -4.21 -7.74
N ASN A 125 -11.61 -5.51 -8.00
CA ASN A 125 -11.30 -6.10 -9.30
C ASN A 125 -12.19 -5.55 -10.42
N LYS A 126 -13.48 -5.29 -10.16
CA LYS A 126 -14.36 -4.65 -11.14
C LYS A 126 -13.89 -3.23 -11.48
N ASP A 127 -13.55 -2.44 -10.46
CA ASP A 127 -13.08 -1.06 -10.65
C ASP A 127 -11.72 -1.04 -11.38
N LEU A 128 -10.80 -1.95 -11.03
CA LEU A 128 -9.49 -2.09 -11.67
C LEU A 128 -9.59 -2.65 -13.10
N HIS A 129 -10.48 -3.61 -13.35
CA HIS A 129 -10.73 -4.15 -14.69
C HIS A 129 -11.35 -3.09 -15.62
N ALA A 130 -12.25 -2.24 -15.08
CA ALA A 130 -12.79 -1.12 -15.84
C ALA A 130 -11.70 -0.11 -16.25
N LEU A 131 -10.64 0.02 -15.44
CA LEU A 131 -9.49 0.87 -15.74
C LEU A 131 -8.51 0.19 -16.71
N ASN A 132 -8.24 -1.11 -16.50
CA ASN A 132 -7.35 -1.95 -17.28
C ASN A 132 -8.00 -3.33 -17.52
N PRO A 133 -8.52 -3.60 -18.73
CA PRO A 133 -9.16 -4.89 -19.05
C PRO A 133 -8.26 -6.13 -18.93
N GLU A 134 -6.94 -5.96 -18.83
CA GLU A 134 -6.02 -7.07 -18.55
C GLU A 134 -6.03 -7.50 -17.07
N TRP A 135 -6.56 -6.67 -16.18
CA TRP A 135 -6.73 -7.02 -14.76
C TRP A 135 -7.82 -8.08 -14.61
N SER A 136 -7.61 -9.09 -13.79
CA SER A 136 -8.61 -10.16 -13.62
C SER A 136 -9.80 -9.73 -12.75
N LEU A 137 -11.00 -10.18 -13.10
CA LEU A 137 -12.24 -10.00 -12.31
C LEU A 137 -12.28 -10.90 -11.07
#